data_AF-A0A2P5EM99-F1
#
_entry.id   AF-A0A2P5EM99-F1
#
_cell.length_a   1.000
_cell.length_b   1.000
_cell.length_c   1.000
_cell.angle_alpha   90.00
_cell.angle_beta   90.00
_cell.angle_gamma   90.00
#
_symmetry.space_group_name_H-M   'P 1'
#
loop_
_entity.id
_entity.type
_entity.pdbx_description
1 polymer ?
#
loop_
_entity_poly.entity_id
_entity_poly.type
_entity_poly.pdbx_seq_one_letter_code
_entity_poly.pdbx_strand_id
1 'polypeptide(L)'
;MTILAAATVTFPHLELELLHPWPWRSFSHPHRNVSSSILRNKKSTWAFFNKKTMNSTNLAALPFDLSPPPIDHDLLDTMEAAGAKVSDEGIIETFDNDDEALNAVDNGVAVVDLSHFGRIRVSGEDRIQFLHNQSTANFECLHEGQGCDTVFVTPTARTIDIAQAWIMKNAVTLVVSPETCGSITEMLKKYIFFADKVEIQEITKQTCFFVLVGPKSNQLMEDLNLGDLVGKPYGTHRHFCVNGMPITVGVGNIISEEGFSLLMSPAAAKTVWKTILSQDAIPMGSNAWEKLRVIQGGG
;
A
#
# COMPACT_ATOMS: atom_id res chain seq x y z
N MET A 1 -21.78 -5.50 1.92
CA MET A 1 -20.54 -4.77 2.20
C MET A 1 -19.49 -5.45 1.33
N THR A 2 -19.19 -4.89 0.15
CA THR A 2 -18.33 -5.55 -0.84
C THR A 2 -16.89 -5.20 -0.51
N ILE A 3 -16.15 -6.20 -0.01
CA ILE A 3 -14.75 -6.12 0.41
C ILE A 3 -13.85 -6.11 -0.84
N LEU A 4 -12.67 -5.51 -0.70
CA LEU A 4 -11.68 -5.27 -1.76
C LEU A 4 -11.56 -6.44 -2.74
N ALA A 5 -11.63 -6.14 -4.03
CA ALA A 5 -11.36 -7.13 -5.07
C ALA A 5 -9.91 -7.00 -5.55
N ALA A 6 -9.18 -8.12 -5.54
CA ALA A 6 -7.88 -8.21 -6.21
C ALA A 6 -8.09 -8.22 -7.72
N ALA A 7 -7.39 -7.35 -8.46
CA ALA A 7 -7.34 -7.44 -9.91
C ALA A 7 -6.38 -8.57 -10.30
N THR A 8 -6.90 -9.73 -10.70
CA THR A 8 -6.08 -10.86 -11.19
C THR A 8 -5.82 -10.69 -12.68
N VAL A 9 -4.56 -10.44 -13.08
CA VAL A 9 -4.12 -10.59 -14.47
C VAL A 9 -3.39 -11.93 -14.58
N THR A 10 -4.02 -12.92 -15.19
CA THR A 10 -3.41 -14.23 -15.49
C THR A 10 -2.48 -14.11 -16.69
N PHE A 11 -1.24 -14.58 -16.55
CA PHE A 11 -0.29 -14.78 -17.66
C PHE A 11 -0.11 -16.28 -17.97
N PRO A 12 0.23 -16.66 -19.22
CA PRO A 12 0.43 -18.04 -19.59
C PRO A 12 1.72 -18.62 -19.00
N HIS A 13 1.62 -19.88 -18.59
CA HIS A 13 2.65 -20.73 -18.02
C HIS A 13 3.83 -20.90 -19.00
N LEU A 14 5.06 -20.65 -18.55
CA LEU A 14 6.26 -21.21 -19.17
C LEU A 14 6.89 -22.21 -18.19
N GLU A 15 7.05 -23.45 -18.63
CA GLU A 15 7.78 -24.50 -17.93
C GLU A 15 9.28 -24.16 -17.90
N LEU A 16 9.90 -24.31 -16.73
CA LEU A 16 11.35 -24.43 -16.62
C LEU A 16 11.66 -25.69 -15.80
N GLU A 17 12.45 -26.56 -16.42
CA GLU A 17 12.87 -27.86 -15.92
C GLU A 17 13.68 -27.77 -14.62
N LEU A 18 13.40 -28.74 -13.74
CA LEU A 18 14.01 -28.93 -12.44
C LEU A 18 15.40 -29.60 -12.55
N LEU A 19 16.38 -29.06 -11.84
CA LEU A 19 17.59 -29.78 -11.45
C LEU A 19 17.73 -29.77 -9.92
N HIS A 20 17.54 -30.94 -9.31
CA HIS A 20 18.02 -31.29 -7.97
C HIS A 20 18.78 -32.63 -8.06
N PRO A 21 19.78 -32.86 -7.19
CA PRO A 21 19.54 -33.83 -6.10
C PRO A 21 20.26 -33.51 -4.75
N TRP A 22 19.61 -33.53 -3.56
CA TRP A 22 19.44 -34.67 -2.59
C TRP A 22 20.09 -34.32 -1.20
N PRO A 23 19.89 -35.06 -0.07
CA PRO A 23 18.63 -35.28 0.66
C PRO A 23 18.79 -35.32 2.22
N TRP A 24 17.71 -35.23 3.01
CA TRP A 24 17.51 -36.07 4.21
C TRP A 24 16.02 -36.42 4.43
N ARG A 25 15.81 -37.68 4.79
CA ARG A 25 14.58 -38.49 5.07
C ARG A 25 14.13 -38.30 6.54
N SER A 26 12.96 -38.66 7.08
CA SER A 26 11.61 -39.17 6.73
C SER A 26 10.78 -39.12 8.04
N PHE A 27 9.44 -39.12 8.02
CA PHE A 27 8.55 -40.11 8.68
C PHE A 27 7.06 -39.77 8.49
N SER A 28 6.22 -40.80 8.66
CA SER A 28 4.98 -41.14 7.96
C SER A 28 3.64 -40.89 8.70
N HIS A 29 2.62 -40.41 7.96
CA HIS A 29 1.19 -40.82 7.78
C HIS A 29 0.57 -41.93 8.67
N PRO A 30 -0.80 -42.05 8.85
CA PRO A 30 -1.76 -42.07 7.71
C PRO A 30 -3.29 -41.78 7.89
N HIS A 31 -3.98 -41.66 6.72
CA HIS A 31 -5.39 -42.00 6.30
C HIS A 31 -6.60 -41.25 6.93
N ARG A 32 -7.73 -40.93 6.25
CA ARG A 32 -8.58 -41.72 5.32
C ARG A 32 -9.76 -40.90 4.70
N ASN A 33 -10.15 -41.26 3.45
CA ASN A 33 -11.45 -41.23 2.71
C ASN A 33 -12.57 -40.19 2.98
N VAL A 34 -13.06 -39.41 1.98
CA VAL A 34 -14.07 -39.70 0.90
C VAL A 34 -15.50 -39.99 1.41
N SER A 35 -16.50 -39.15 1.07
CA SER A 35 -17.55 -39.43 0.05
C SER A 35 -18.68 -38.40 -0.04
N SER A 36 -19.04 -38.10 -1.29
CA SER A 36 -20.33 -37.70 -1.91
C SER A 36 -21.63 -37.54 -1.10
N SER A 37 -22.44 -36.55 -1.49
CA SER A 37 -23.89 -36.72 -1.67
C SER A 37 -24.48 -35.76 -2.71
N ILE A 38 -25.30 -36.33 -3.59
CA ILE A 38 -26.06 -35.73 -4.70
C ILE A 38 -27.52 -35.51 -4.24
N LEU A 39 -28.24 -34.61 -4.94
CA LEU A 39 -29.71 -34.38 -5.02
C LEU A 39 -30.20 -33.26 -4.07
N ARG A 40 -30.94 -32.24 -4.52
CA ARG A 40 -32.14 -32.31 -5.37
C ARG A 40 -32.50 -30.95 -5.99
N ASN A 41 -33.03 -31.06 -7.19
CA ASN A 41 -33.56 -30.04 -8.09
C ASN A 41 -34.92 -29.49 -7.61
N LYS A 42 -35.15 -28.17 -7.72
CA LYS A 42 -36.49 -27.61 -7.92
C LYS A 42 -36.43 -26.50 -8.98
N LYS A 43 -37.10 -26.76 -10.09
CA LYS A 43 -37.41 -25.82 -11.17
C LYS A 43 -38.48 -24.83 -10.69
N SER A 44 -38.34 -23.56 -11.06
CA SER A 44 -39.49 -22.70 -11.37
C SER A 44 -39.13 -21.68 -12.45
N THR A 45 -39.70 -21.94 -13.64
CA THR A 45 -40.32 -21.03 -14.62
C THR A 45 -39.72 -19.65 -14.95
N TRP A 46 -39.57 -19.47 -16.26
CA TRP A 46 -39.16 -18.31 -17.05
C TRP A 46 -40.01 -17.05 -16.89
N ALA A 47 -39.35 -15.90 -16.99
CA ALA A 47 -39.89 -14.71 -17.66
C ALA A 47 -38.80 -14.12 -18.58
N PHE A 48 -39.12 -14.03 -19.87
CA PHE A 48 -38.31 -13.44 -20.92
C PHE A 48 -38.23 -11.91 -20.73
N PHE A 49 -37.03 -11.34 -20.71
CA PHE A 49 -36.81 -9.95 -21.12
C PHE A 49 -35.48 -9.80 -21.87
N ASN A 50 -35.65 -9.56 -23.16
CA ASN A 50 -34.83 -8.84 -24.15
C ASN A 50 -33.29 -8.86 -24.04
N LYS A 51 -32.65 -9.52 -25.03
CA LYS A 51 -31.22 -9.37 -25.36
C LYS A 51 -30.95 -7.93 -25.82
N LYS A 52 -30.28 -7.13 -24.99
CA LYS A 52 -29.47 -6.01 -25.49
C LYS A 52 -28.00 -6.45 -25.47
N THR A 53 -27.44 -6.40 -26.67
CA THR A 53 -26.06 -6.62 -27.06
C THR A 53 -25.10 -5.99 -26.05
N MET A 54 -24.37 -6.81 -25.29
CA MET A 54 -23.17 -6.36 -24.57
C MET A 54 -22.06 -6.23 -25.60
N ASN A 55 -21.78 -4.99 -26.01
CA ASN A 55 -20.52 -4.69 -26.68
C ASN A 55 -19.39 -5.00 -25.70
N SER A 56 -18.48 -5.87 -26.11
CA SER A 56 -17.21 -6.13 -25.44
C SER A 56 -16.35 -4.86 -25.50
N THR A 57 -16.43 -4.01 -24.47
CA THR A 57 -15.41 -2.99 -24.26
C THR A 57 -14.27 -3.63 -23.49
N ASN A 58 -13.14 -3.75 -24.19
CA ASN A 58 -11.81 -4.07 -23.67
C ASN A 58 -11.60 -3.58 -22.24
N LEU A 59 -11.32 -4.50 -21.32
CA LEU A 59 -10.73 -4.20 -20.00
C LEU A 59 -9.25 -3.84 -20.21
N ALA A 60 -9.00 -2.65 -20.73
CA ALA A 60 -7.70 -2.02 -20.57
C ALA A 60 -7.57 -1.59 -19.11
N ALA A 61 -6.43 -1.90 -18.48
CA ALA A 61 -6.08 -1.41 -17.15
C ALA A 61 -6.36 0.10 -17.10
N LEU A 62 -7.29 0.52 -16.24
CA LEU A 62 -7.62 1.93 -16.12
C LEU A 62 -6.34 2.68 -15.69
N PRO A 63 -5.85 3.67 -16.46
CA PRO A 63 -4.83 4.55 -15.94
C PRO A 63 -5.38 5.19 -14.67
N PHE A 64 -4.53 5.29 -13.64
CA PHE A 64 -4.84 6.03 -12.41
C PHE A 64 -5.23 7.45 -12.85
N ASP A 65 -6.53 7.75 -12.89
CA ASP A 65 -7.03 9.07 -13.28
C ASP A 65 -6.75 10.02 -12.11
N LEU A 66 -5.83 10.95 -12.34
CA LEU A 66 -5.38 11.94 -11.37
C LEU A 66 -6.15 13.26 -11.49
N SER A 67 -7.35 13.26 -12.09
CA SER A 67 -8.25 14.41 -11.94
C SER A 67 -8.36 14.74 -10.44
N PRO A 68 -8.12 15.99 -10.02
CA PRO A 68 -8.18 16.32 -8.59
C PRO A 68 -9.56 15.91 -8.08
N PRO A 69 -9.66 14.96 -7.15
CA PRO A 69 -10.93 14.70 -6.51
C PRO A 69 -11.37 15.98 -5.81
N PRO A 70 -12.68 16.18 -5.57
CA PRO A 70 -13.14 17.21 -4.65
C PRO A 70 -12.31 17.14 -3.37
N ILE A 71 -11.94 18.29 -2.80
CA ILE A 71 -11.35 18.35 -1.46
C ILE A 71 -12.46 17.90 -0.50
N ASP A 72 -12.57 16.59 -0.33
CA ASP A 72 -13.56 15.98 0.52
C ASP A 72 -12.97 15.99 1.93
N HIS A 73 -13.33 17.02 2.70
CA HIS A 73 -13.00 17.12 4.14
C HIS A 73 -13.57 15.94 4.96
N ASP A 74 -14.35 15.07 4.31
CA ASP A 74 -15.06 13.94 4.87
C ASP A 74 -14.20 12.95 5.68
N LEU A 75 -12.91 12.82 5.38
CA LEU A 75 -12.00 11.99 6.19
C LEU A 75 -11.69 12.65 7.54
N LEU A 76 -11.25 13.90 7.54
CA LEU A 76 -10.91 14.63 8.77
C LEU A 76 -12.16 14.79 9.64
N ASP A 77 -13.29 15.18 9.05
CA ASP A 77 -14.57 15.26 9.75
C ASP A 77 -14.96 13.92 10.40
N THR A 78 -14.69 12.80 9.71
CA THR A 78 -14.93 11.46 10.26
C THR A 78 -14.00 11.15 11.45
N MET A 79 -12.74 11.56 11.38
CA MET A 79 -11.76 11.33 12.45
C MET A 79 -12.04 12.23 13.66
N GLU A 80 -12.40 13.50 13.46
CA GLU A 80 -12.82 14.42 14.51
C GLU A 80 -14.07 13.92 15.22
N ALA A 81 -15.06 13.41 14.48
CA ALA A 81 -16.23 12.77 15.06
C ALA A 81 -15.89 11.50 15.88
N ALA A 82 -14.73 10.88 15.62
CA ALA A 82 -14.19 9.76 16.38
C ALA A 82 -13.25 10.19 17.53
N GLY A 83 -13.13 11.50 17.80
CA GLY A 83 -12.35 12.06 18.90
C GLY A 83 -10.95 12.55 18.52
N ALA A 84 -10.62 12.63 17.23
CA ALA A 84 -9.34 13.18 16.80
C ALA A 84 -9.19 14.66 17.19
N LYS A 85 -7.99 15.01 17.65
CA LYS A 85 -7.49 16.39 17.73
C LYS A 85 -6.58 16.64 16.55
N VAL A 86 -6.90 17.66 15.77
CA VAL A 86 -6.24 17.96 14.50
C VAL A 86 -5.46 19.26 14.64
N SER A 87 -4.21 19.29 14.16
CA SER A 87 -3.40 20.52 14.10
C SER A 87 -3.93 21.48 13.03
N ASP A 88 -3.43 22.72 13.03
CA ASP A 88 -3.78 23.73 12.02
C ASP A 88 -3.39 23.29 10.58
N GLU A 89 -2.42 22.39 10.46
CA GLU A 89 -1.95 21.80 9.21
C GLU A 89 -2.76 20.57 8.77
N GLY A 90 -3.80 20.18 9.52
CA GLY A 90 -4.64 19.03 9.20
C GLY A 90 -4.05 17.67 9.61
N ILE A 91 -3.08 17.67 10.54
CA ILE A 91 -2.46 16.44 11.04
C ILE A 91 -3.22 15.94 12.26
N ILE A 92 -3.57 14.66 12.30
CA ILE A 92 -4.21 14.06 13.47
C ILE A 92 -3.16 13.86 14.57
N GLU A 93 -3.17 14.70 15.60
CA GLU A 93 -2.17 14.66 16.68
C GLU A 93 -2.43 13.51 17.65
N THR A 94 -3.68 13.31 18.05
CA THR A 94 -4.10 12.28 19.00
C THR A 94 -5.60 12.02 18.92
N PHE A 95 -6.04 10.84 19.40
CA PHE A 95 -7.45 10.54 19.69
C PHE A 95 -7.70 10.45 21.20
N ASP A 96 -6.83 11.06 22.03
CA ASP A 96 -6.81 10.94 23.50
C ASP A 96 -6.63 9.50 24.01
N ASN A 97 -5.98 8.66 23.20
CA ASN A 97 -5.76 7.23 23.47
C ASN A 97 -4.31 6.79 23.21
N ASP A 98 -3.34 7.72 23.25
CA ASP A 98 -1.93 7.47 22.90
C ASP A 98 -1.35 6.19 23.53
N ASP A 99 -1.62 5.96 24.82
CA ASP A 99 -1.10 4.79 25.55
C ASP A 99 -1.74 3.48 25.07
N GLU A 100 -3.04 3.50 24.75
CA GLU A 100 -3.75 2.35 24.18
C GLU A 100 -3.25 2.04 22.77
N ALA A 101 -3.07 3.08 21.96
CA ALA A 101 -2.51 2.97 20.61
C ALA A 101 -1.08 2.39 20.63
N LEU A 102 -0.22 2.85 21.53
CA LEU A 102 1.12 2.30 21.72
C LEU A 102 1.07 0.85 22.20
N ASN A 103 0.20 0.51 23.17
CA ASN A 103 0.03 -0.87 23.62
C ASN A 103 -0.47 -1.80 22.50
N ALA A 104 -1.27 -1.30 21.56
CA ALA A 104 -1.73 -2.05 20.40
C ALA A 104 -0.60 -2.38 19.41
N VAL A 105 0.51 -1.64 19.39
CA VAL A 105 1.69 -1.99 18.61
C VAL A 105 2.27 -3.34 19.05
N ASP A 106 2.23 -3.65 20.35
CA ASP A 106 2.78 -4.90 20.88
C ASP A 106 1.74 -6.02 20.98
N ASN A 107 0.47 -5.68 21.19
CA ASN A 107 -0.58 -6.64 21.59
C ASN A 107 -1.77 -6.71 20.63
N GLY A 108 -1.80 -5.87 19.60
CA GLY A 108 -2.96 -5.66 18.75
C GLY A 108 -2.60 -5.22 17.35
N VAL A 109 -3.39 -4.28 16.84
CA VAL A 109 -3.12 -3.56 15.61
C VAL A 109 -3.55 -2.11 15.80
N ALA A 110 -2.69 -1.18 15.40
CA ALA A 110 -3.00 0.23 15.34
C ALA A 110 -2.96 0.72 13.88
N VAL A 111 -3.80 1.72 13.58
CA VAL A 111 -3.83 2.39 12.29
C VAL A 111 -3.49 3.87 12.46
N VAL A 112 -2.57 4.36 11.63
CA VAL A 112 -2.13 5.76 11.62
C VAL A 112 -2.41 6.38 10.28
N ASP A 113 -2.94 7.61 10.30
CA ASP A 113 -2.97 8.46 9.11
C ASP A 113 -1.66 9.23 8.95
N LEU A 114 -0.88 8.87 7.94
CA LEU A 114 0.37 9.51 7.54
C LEU A 114 0.20 10.29 6.22
N SER A 115 -1.01 10.75 5.91
CA SER A 115 -1.30 11.54 4.70
C SER A 115 -0.60 12.90 4.63
N HIS A 116 0.19 13.27 5.65
CA HIS A 116 1.08 14.43 5.64
C HIS A 116 2.51 14.11 5.17
N PHE A 117 2.94 12.83 5.15
CA PHE A 117 4.25 12.41 4.64
C PHE A 117 4.36 12.68 3.15
N GLY A 118 5.50 13.11 2.61
CA GLY A 118 5.63 13.42 1.19
C GLY A 118 5.43 12.20 0.29
N ARG A 119 4.72 12.35 -0.84
CA ARG A 119 4.70 11.34 -1.92
C ARG A 119 5.09 11.93 -3.25
N ILE A 120 6.13 11.36 -3.84
CA ILE A 120 6.67 11.79 -5.13
C ILE A 120 6.51 10.64 -6.12
N ARG A 121 5.85 10.92 -7.23
CA ARG A 121 5.72 10.02 -8.38
C ARG A 121 6.80 10.35 -9.40
N VAL A 122 7.60 9.36 -9.75
CA VAL A 122 8.64 9.43 -10.77
C VAL A 122 8.25 8.54 -11.94
N SER A 123 7.88 9.12 -13.07
CA SER A 123 7.42 8.41 -14.27
C SER A 123 8.32 8.65 -15.46
N GLY A 124 8.06 7.93 -16.56
CA GLY A 124 8.85 7.98 -17.78
C GLY A 124 9.72 6.74 -17.99
N GLU A 125 10.28 6.61 -19.19
CA GLU A 125 11.06 5.43 -19.61
C GLU A 125 12.35 5.29 -18.81
N ASP A 126 12.99 6.42 -18.45
CA ASP A 126 14.30 6.43 -17.81
C ASP A 126 14.23 6.46 -16.27
N ARG A 127 13.02 6.37 -15.68
CA ARG A 127 12.77 6.56 -14.24
C ARG A 127 13.62 5.68 -13.32
N ILE A 128 13.88 4.43 -13.71
CA ILE A 128 14.64 3.46 -12.91
C ILE A 128 16.12 3.86 -12.88
N GLN A 129 16.72 4.07 -14.06
CA GLN A 129 18.10 4.52 -14.18
C GLN A 129 18.32 5.86 -13.49
N PHE A 130 17.38 6.79 -13.67
CA PHE A 130 17.42 8.10 -13.05
C PHE A 130 17.50 7.99 -11.53
N LEU A 131 16.58 7.25 -10.90
CA LEU A 131 16.57 7.05 -9.44
C LEU A 131 17.78 6.27 -8.92
N HIS A 132 18.28 5.30 -9.68
CA HIS A 132 19.53 4.61 -9.38
C HIS A 132 20.70 5.61 -9.26
N ASN A 133 20.74 6.60 -10.15
CA ASN A 133 21.80 7.61 -10.17
C ASN A 133 21.60 8.73 -9.12
N GLN A 134 20.38 8.92 -8.60
CA GLN A 134 20.05 10.00 -7.66
C GLN A 134 20.02 9.56 -6.20
N SER A 135 20.16 8.27 -5.90
CA SER A 135 20.00 7.73 -4.55
C SER A 135 20.91 6.53 -4.31
N THR A 136 20.91 5.97 -3.09
CA THR A 136 21.86 4.91 -2.74
C THR A 136 21.39 3.50 -3.12
N ALA A 137 20.11 3.30 -3.43
CA ALA A 137 19.58 1.98 -3.73
C ALA A 137 19.89 1.50 -5.17
N ASN A 138 20.01 0.19 -5.31
CA ASN A 138 20.11 -0.45 -6.61
C ASN A 138 18.71 -0.66 -7.22
N PHE A 139 18.19 0.36 -7.91
CA PHE A 139 16.87 0.28 -8.55
C PHE A 139 16.82 -0.68 -9.74
N GLU A 140 17.96 -0.98 -10.38
CA GLU A 140 18.02 -1.83 -11.58
C GLU A 140 17.73 -3.30 -11.30
N CYS A 141 17.85 -3.76 -10.05
CA CYS A 141 17.50 -5.12 -9.64
C CYS A 141 16.06 -5.27 -9.15
N LEU A 142 15.27 -4.19 -9.14
CA LEU A 142 13.89 -4.20 -8.68
C LEU A 142 12.90 -4.29 -9.86
N HIS A 143 11.79 -4.97 -9.60
CA HIS A 143 10.72 -5.22 -10.56
C HIS A 143 9.39 -4.68 -10.05
N GLU A 144 8.41 -4.59 -10.96
CA GLU A 144 7.03 -4.22 -10.61
C GLU A 144 6.52 -5.04 -9.41
N GLY A 145 5.89 -4.35 -8.44
CA GLY A 145 5.38 -4.97 -7.22
C GLY A 145 6.43 -5.15 -6.13
N GLN A 146 7.67 -4.69 -6.33
CA GLN A 146 8.73 -4.67 -5.31
C GLN A 146 9.01 -3.25 -4.82
N GLY A 147 9.66 -3.15 -3.68
CA GLY A 147 10.07 -1.88 -3.10
C GLY A 147 11.36 -2.03 -2.31
N CYS A 148 11.92 -0.90 -1.92
CA CYS A 148 13.13 -0.83 -1.12
C CYS A 148 13.17 0.49 -0.35
N ASP A 149 14.09 0.58 0.61
CA ASP A 149 14.52 1.86 1.14
C ASP A 149 15.67 2.41 0.30
N THR A 150 15.73 3.73 0.21
CA THR A 150 16.85 4.43 -0.44
C THR A 150 17.17 5.71 0.32
N VAL A 151 18.43 6.13 0.28
CA VAL A 151 18.87 7.37 0.91
C VAL A 151 19.09 8.42 -0.16
N PHE A 152 18.48 9.60 0.03
CA PHE A 152 18.82 10.79 -0.75
C PHE A 152 19.89 11.58 0.00
N VAL A 153 20.92 12.00 -0.73
CA VAL A 153 22.07 12.71 -0.17
C VAL A 153 22.34 14.01 -0.92
N THR A 154 22.92 14.99 -0.23
CA THR A 154 23.44 16.19 -0.87
C THR A 154 24.69 15.85 -1.70
N PRO A 155 25.15 16.77 -2.59
CA PRO A 155 26.44 16.63 -3.28
C PRO A 155 27.65 16.49 -2.34
N THR A 156 27.51 16.87 -1.07
CA THR A 156 28.52 16.72 -0.02
C THR A 156 28.32 15.46 0.82
N ALA A 157 27.55 14.49 0.33
CA ALA A 157 27.24 13.21 0.97
C ALA A 157 26.54 13.30 2.33
N ARG A 158 25.84 14.41 2.62
CA ARG A 158 24.97 14.51 3.80
C ARG A 158 23.60 13.92 3.48
N THR A 159 23.09 13.05 4.34
CA THR A 159 21.71 12.54 4.24
C THR A 159 20.71 13.68 4.24
N ILE A 160 19.87 13.71 3.22
CA ILE A 160 18.67 14.54 3.13
C ILE A 160 17.53 13.78 3.79
N ASP A 161 17.28 12.54 3.37
CA ASP A 161 16.22 11.70 3.91
C ASP A 161 16.44 10.22 3.58
N ILE A 162 15.75 9.35 4.32
CA ILE A 162 15.52 7.95 3.96
C ILE A 162 14.12 7.86 3.36
N ALA A 163 14.03 7.33 2.15
CA ALA A 163 12.78 7.23 1.40
C ALA A 163 12.41 5.76 1.19
N GLN A 164 11.13 5.44 1.35
CA GLN A 164 10.59 4.17 0.88
C GLN A 164 10.18 4.29 -0.60
N ALA A 165 10.59 3.36 -1.43
CA ALA A 165 10.31 3.35 -2.86
C ALA A 165 9.49 2.12 -3.26
N TRP A 166 8.42 2.33 -4.02
CA TRP A 166 7.60 1.26 -4.62
C TRP A 166 7.65 1.32 -6.14
N ILE A 167 8.07 0.22 -6.76
CA ILE A 167 8.16 0.08 -8.21
C ILE A 167 6.79 -0.30 -8.77
N MET A 168 6.09 0.71 -9.29
CA MET A 168 4.82 0.55 -9.99
C MET A 168 5.08 0.22 -11.46
N LYS A 169 4.04 -0.30 -12.15
CA LYS A 169 4.11 -0.61 -13.58
C LYS A 169 4.69 0.51 -14.45
N ASN A 170 4.22 1.74 -14.25
CA ASN A 170 4.56 2.91 -15.07
C ASN A 170 5.23 4.05 -14.29
N ALA A 171 5.57 3.83 -13.03
CA ALA A 171 6.15 4.85 -12.17
C ALA A 171 6.94 4.23 -11.02
N VAL A 172 7.71 5.02 -10.30
CA VAL A 172 8.16 4.73 -8.95
C VAL A 172 7.47 5.72 -8.02
N THR A 173 6.88 5.24 -6.92
CA THR A 173 6.35 6.10 -5.86
C THR A 173 7.35 6.12 -4.73
N LEU A 174 7.82 7.30 -4.37
CA LEU A 174 8.65 7.57 -3.20
C LEU A 174 7.78 8.11 -2.08
N VAL A 175 7.94 7.57 -0.87
CA VAL A 175 7.41 8.13 0.37
C VAL A 175 8.60 8.70 1.15
N VAL A 176 8.49 9.97 1.54
CA VAL A 176 9.55 10.76 2.18
C VAL A 176 8.98 11.53 3.37
N SER A 177 9.86 12.01 4.25
CA SER A 177 9.49 12.86 5.38
C SER A 177 8.77 14.14 4.90
N PRO A 178 7.80 14.68 5.66
CA PRO A 178 7.09 15.91 5.29
C PRO A 178 8.05 17.09 5.00
N GLU A 179 9.10 17.23 5.80
CA GLU A 179 10.03 18.37 5.77
C GLU A 179 10.97 18.34 4.56
N THR A 180 11.21 17.16 4.00
CA THR A 180 12.18 16.90 2.92
C THR A 180 11.50 16.75 1.56
N CYS A 181 10.18 16.57 1.50
CA CYS A 181 9.44 16.35 0.27
C CYS A 181 9.69 17.43 -0.80
N GLY A 182 9.63 18.71 -0.40
CA GLY A 182 9.87 19.83 -1.31
C GLY A 182 11.31 19.85 -1.82
N SER A 183 12.30 19.70 -0.93
CA SER A 183 13.72 19.77 -1.29
C SER A 183 14.15 18.57 -2.16
N ILE A 184 13.65 17.37 -1.89
CA ILE A 184 13.88 16.19 -2.74
C ILE A 184 13.22 16.39 -4.11
N THR A 185 11.99 16.90 -4.16
CA THR A 185 11.31 17.16 -5.44
C THR A 185 12.08 18.17 -6.30
N GLU A 186 12.54 19.27 -5.71
CA GLU A 186 13.36 20.28 -6.39
C GLU A 186 14.72 19.71 -6.84
N MET A 187 15.37 18.93 -5.98
CA MET A 187 16.62 18.26 -6.29
C MET A 187 16.45 17.33 -7.50
N LEU A 188 15.45 16.45 -7.49
CA LEU A 188 15.20 15.52 -8.60
C LEU A 188 14.95 16.30 -9.90
N LYS A 189 14.09 17.33 -9.88
CA LYS A 189 13.81 18.15 -11.06
C LYS A 189 15.06 18.84 -11.63
N LYS A 190 16.00 19.25 -10.78
CA LYS A 190 17.26 19.87 -11.20
C LYS A 190 18.17 18.93 -12.00
N TYR A 191 18.06 17.62 -11.78
CA TYR A 191 18.89 16.62 -12.46
C TYR A 191 18.26 16.05 -13.74
N ILE A 192 17.10 16.57 -14.16
CA ILE A 192 16.46 16.19 -15.43
C ILE A 192 17.02 17.09 -16.54
N PHE A 193 17.67 16.49 -17.52
CA PHE A 193 18.15 17.15 -18.72
C PHE A 193 17.19 16.93 -19.90
N PHE A 194 17.35 17.71 -20.98
CA PHE A 194 16.44 17.69 -22.14
C PHE A 194 16.28 16.31 -22.81
N ALA A 195 17.24 15.40 -22.64
CA ALA A 195 17.20 14.07 -23.23
C ALA A 195 16.54 13.02 -22.31
N ASP A 196 16.35 13.32 -21.02
CA ASP A 196 15.81 12.38 -20.05
C ASP A 196 14.29 12.27 -20.21
N LYS A 197 13.78 11.05 -20.36
CA LYS A 197 12.34 10.77 -20.35
C LYS A 197 11.92 10.47 -18.92
N VAL A 198 11.93 11.52 -18.09
CA VAL A 198 11.54 11.46 -16.68
C VAL A 198 10.59 12.61 -16.34
N GLU A 199 9.55 12.31 -15.59
CA GLU A 199 8.63 13.29 -15.01
C GLU A 199 8.55 13.11 -13.50
N ILE A 200 8.58 14.22 -12.76
CA ILE A 200 8.52 14.25 -11.30
C ILE A 200 7.27 15.02 -10.89
N GLN A 201 6.36 14.32 -10.22
CA GLN A 201 5.12 14.90 -9.71
C GLN A 201 5.01 14.66 -8.21
N GLU A 202 4.80 15.73 -7.45
CA GLU A 202 4.38 15.60 -6.06
C GLU A 202 2.88 15.28 -6.03
N ILE A 203 2.55 14.12 -5.45
CA ILE A 203 1.17 13.62 -5.35
C ILE A 203 0.65 13.64 -3.91
N THR A 204 1.35 14.36 -3.02
CA THR A 204 1.05 14.47 -1.59
C THR A 204 -0.40 14.91 -1.32
N LYS A 205 -0.89 15.90 -2.05
CA LYS A 205 -2.27 16.39 -1.87
C LYS A 205 -3.33 15.60 -2.64
N GLN A 206 -2.89 14.64 -3.46
CA GLN A 206 -3.75 13.83 -4.35
C GLN A 206 -4.00 12.43 -3.81
N THR A 207 -3.29 12.02 -2.75
CA THR A 207 -3.38 10.69 -2.16
C THR A 207 -3.44 10.76 -0.63
N CYS A 208 -3.96 9.71 -0.02
CA CYS A 208 -3.86 9.42 1.41
C CYS A 208 -2.90 8.26 1.62
N PHE A 209 -2.26 8.20 2.78
CA PHE A 209 -1.31 7.17 3.14
C PHE A 209 -1.54 6.70 4.58
N PHE A 210 -2.00 5.47 4.74
CA PHE A 210 -2.23 4.87 6.06
C PHE A 210 -1.21 3.79 6.34
N VAL A 211 -0.87 3.62 7.61
CA VAL A 211 0.01 2.54 8.06
C VAL A 211 -0.71 1.70 9.12
N LEU A 212 -0.56 0.39 9.01
CA LEU A 212 -0.95 -0.61 10.00
C LEU A 212 0.29 -1.11 10.72
N VAL A 213 0.30 -1.01 12.05
CA VAL A 213 1.37 -1.51 12.90
C VAL A 213 0.83 -2.50 13.93
N GLY A 214 1.67 -3.46 14.32
CA GLY A 214 1.40 -4.44 15.36
C GLY A 214 1.11 -5.85 14.86
N PRO A 215 1.25 -6.87 15.74
CA PRO A 215 1.29 -8.28 15.35
C PRO A 215 -0.04 -8.81 14.80
N LYS A 216 -1.17 -8.19 15.13
CA LYS A 216 -2.48 -8.57 14.58
C LYS A 216 -2.77 -7.96 13.21
N SER A 217 -1.86 -7.15 12.65
CA SER A 217 -2.03 -6.59 11.31
C SER A 217 -2.18 -7.67 10.24
N ASN A 218 -1.44 -8.78 10.33
CA ASN A 218 -1.58 -9.91 9.41
C ASN A 218 -3.00 -10.50 9.43
N GLN A 219 -3.58 -10.74 10.60
CA GLN A 219 -4.94 -11.26 10.73
C GLN A 219 -5.96 -10.29 10.12
N LEU A 220 -5.81 -8.99 10.39
CA LEU A 220 -6.66 -7.96 9.78
C LEU A 220 -6.56 -8.00 8.25
N MET A 221 -5.36 -8.17 7.69
CA MET A 221 -5.19 -8.29 6.24
C MET A 221 -5.87 -9.54 5.67
N GLU A 222 -5.82 -10.68 6.37
CA GLU A 222 -6.56 -11.88 5.99
C GLU A 222 -8.08 -11.63 5.97
N ASP A 223 -8.61 -11.00 7.03
CA ASP A 223 -10.03 -10.71 7.18
C ASP A 223 -10.55 -9.73 6.10
N LEU A 224 -9.67 -8.86 5.59
CA LEU A 224 -9.96 -7.96 4.48
C LEU A 224 -9.77 -8.58 3.08
N ASN A 225 -9.52 -9.89 2.98
CA ASN A 225 -9.15 -10.60 1.75
C ASN A 225 -7.88 -10.06 1.07
N LEU A 226 -6.93 -9.59 1.87
CA LEU A 226 -5.62 -9.10 1.45
C LEU A 226 -4.47 -10.02 1.91
N GLY A 227 -4.80 -11.25 2.33
CA GLY A 227 -3.86 -12.26 2.82
C GLY A 227 -2.74 -12.65 1.86
N ASP A 228 -2.88 -12.37 0.55
CA ASP A 228 -1.82 -12.62 -0.45
C ASP A 228 -0.51 -11.85 -0.19
N LEU A 229 -0.57 -10.77 0.61
CA LEU A 229 0.58 -9.99 1.04
C LEU A 229 1.20 -10.48 2.35
N VAL A 230 0.47 -11.26 3.15
CA VAL A 230 0.96 -11.75 4.45
C VAL A 230 2.15 -12.68 4.24
N GLY A 231 3.24 -12.42 4.99
CA GLY A 231 4.49 -13.17 4.91
C GLY A 231 5.31 -12.93 3.63
N LYS A 232 4.94 -11.95 2.78
CA LYS A 232 5.78 -11.54 1.66
C LYS A 232 6.95 -10.67 2.15
N PRO A 233 8.06 -10.60 1.38
CA PRO A 233 9.17 -9.72 1.72
C PRO A 233 8.76 -8.24 1.81
N TYR A 234 9.48 -7.47 2.62
CA TYR A 234 9.36 -6.02 2.71
C TYR A 234 9.32 -5.35 1.32
N GLY A 235 8.47 -4.31 1.17
CA GLY A 235 8.31 -3.58 -0.07
C GLY A 235 7.48 -4.30 -1.14
N THR A 236 7.12 -5.58 -0.93
CA THR A 236 6.16 -6.27 -1.80
C THR A 236 4.82 -5.54 -1.73
N HIS A 237 4.28 -5.13 -2.88
CA HIS A 237 3.02 -4.40 -2.95
C HIS A 237 2.12 -4.88 -4.10
N ARG A 238 0.82 -4.69 -3.92
CA ARG A 238 -0.22 -5.07 -4.89
C ARG A 238 -1.30 -4.01 -4.99
N HIS A 239 -1.96 -4.00 -6.14
CA HIS A 239 -3.08 -3.10 -6.43
C HIS A 239 -4.42 -3.82 -6.23
N PHE A 240 -5.33 -3.15 -5.52
CA PHE A 240 -6.69 -3.59 -5.25
C PHE A 240 -7.66 -2.43 -5.54
N CYS A 241 -8.96 -2.66 -5.33
CA CYS A 241 -9.94 -1.59 -5.38
C CYS A 241 -10.96 -1.67 -4.22
N VAL A 242 -11.40 -0.50 -3.76
CA VAL A 242 -12.49 -0.31 -2.78
C VAL A 242 -13.58 0.48 -3.47
N ASN A 243 -14.77 -0.10 -3.64
CA ASN A 243 -15.88 0.55 -4.36
C ASN A 243 -15.48 1.09 -5.76
N GLY A 244 -14.59 0.40 -6.46
CA GLY A 244 -14.05 0.82 -7.77
C GLY A 244 -12.91 1.83 -7.70
N MET A 245 -12.58 2.36 -6.52
CA MET A 245 -11.45 3.27 -6.33
C MET A 245 -10.15 2.49 -6.10
N PRO A 246 -9.04 2.82 -6.76
CA PRO A 246 -7.80 2.08 -6.64
C PRO A 246 -7.11 2.33 -5.29
N ILE A 247 -6.50 1.26 -4.77
CA ILE A 247 -5.65 1.28 -3.58
C ILE A 247 -4.43 0.39 -3.82
N THR A 248 -3.27 0.84 -3.38
CA THR A 248 -2.05 0.03 -3.36
C THR A 248 -1.73 -0.30 -1.92
N VAL A 249 -1.47 -1.58 -1.65
CA VAL A 249 -1.11 -2.07 -0.33
C VAL A 249 0.26 -2.71 -0.42
N GLY A 250 1.18 -2.30 0.46
CA GLY A 250 2.54 -2.81 0.56
C GLY A 250 2.85 -3.39 1.92
N VAL A 251 3.76 -4.36 1.96
CA VAL A 251 4.31 -4.93 3.19
C VAL A 251 5.33 -3.96 3.80
N GLY A 252 5.21 -3.77 5.11
CA GLY A 252 6.03 -2.85 5.90
C GLY A 252 5.55 -1.41 5.82
N ASN A 253 6.32 -0.55 6.47
CA ASN A 253 6.10 0.88 6.56
C ASN A 253 7.43 1.63 6.71
N ILE A 254 7.38 2.95 6.83
CA ILE A 254 8.55 3.82 6.85
C ILE A 254 9.47 3.66 8.07
N ILE A 255 9.07 2.93 9.11
CA ILE A 255 9.89 2.67 10.32
C ILE A 255 10.12 1.17 10.59
N SER A 256 9.45 0.26 9.88
CA SER A 256 9.53 -1.18 10.13
C SER A 256 9.24 -2.02 8.88
N GLU A 257 9.94 -3.15 8.76
CA GLU A 257 9.65 -4.17 7.72
C GLU A 257 8.34 -4.93 7.99
N GLU A 258 7.80 -4.85 9.20
CA GLU A 258 6.53 -5.45 9.59
C GLU A 258 5.33 -4.51 9.40
N GLY A 259 4.13 -5.08 9.40
CA GLY A 259 2.90 -4.34 9.17
C GLY A 259 2.66 -4.05 7.70
N PHE A 260 1.83 -3.04 7.42
CA PHE A 260 1.41 -2.73 6.05
C PHE A 260 1.22 -1.23 5.85
N SER A 261 1.44 -0.79 4.61
CA SER A 261 1.19 0.58 4.17
C SER A 261 0.14 0.59 3.06
N LEU A 262 -0.75 1.57 3.09
CA LEU A 262 -1.88 1.68 2.19
C LEU A 262 -1.87 3.06 1.53
N LEU A 263 -1.62 3.09 0.22
CA LEU A 263 -1.67 4.30 -0.61
C LEU A 263 -2.95 4.32 -1.44
N MET A 264 -3.75 5.38 -1.32
CA MET A 264 -5.06 5.46 -1.98
C MET A 264 -5.45 6.89 -2.34
N SER A 265 -6.49 7.06 -3.14
CA SER A 265 -7.12 8.38 -3.35
C SER A 265 -7.92 8.82 -2.11
N PRO A 266 -8.09 10.14 -1.86
CA PRO A 266 -8.95 10.65 -0.78
C PRO A 266 -10.36 10.05 -0.76
N ALA A 267 -10.97 9.85 -1.94
CA ALA A 267 -12.30 9.25 -2.05
C ALA A 267 -12.42 7.80 -1.53
N ALA A 268 -11.31 7.06 -1.47
CA ALA A 268 -11.27 5.72 -0.88
C ALA A 268 -10.98 5.75 0.64
N ALA A 269 -10.28 6.78 1.10
CA ALA A 269 -9.65 6.84 2.41
C ALA A 269 -10.64 6.68 3.56
N LYS A 270 -11.77 7.40 3.54
CA LYS A 270 -12.80 7.27 4.57
C LYS A 270 -13.37 5.86 4.69
N THR A 271 -13.63 5.21 3.55
CA THR A 271 -14.18 3.85 3.55
C THR A 271 -13.16 2.86 4.13
N VAL A 272 -11.90 3.00 3.72
CA VAL A 272 -10.80 2.16 4.22
C VAL A 272 -10.61 2.35 5.73
N TRP A 273 -10.56 3.60 6.19
CA TRP A 273 -10.43 3.94 7.61
C TRP A 273 -11.52 3.28 8.45
N LYS A 274 -12.80 3.48 8.09
CA LYS A 274 -13.93 2.86 8.82
C LYS A 274 -13.88 1.33 8.80
N THR A 275 -13.45 0.75 7.69
CA THR A 275 -13.35 -0.71 7.56
C THR A 275 -12.27 -1.26 8.48
N ILE A 276 -11.10 -0.61 8.53
CA ILE A 276 -10.01 -0.99 9.44
C ILE A 276 -10.44 -0.88 10.91
N LEU A 277 -11.08 0.22 11.30
CA LEU A 277 -11.57 0.39 12.68
C LEU A 277 -12.65 -0.64 13.06
N SER A 278 -13.43 -1.14 12.08
CA SER A 278 -14.41 -2.21 12.33
C SER A 278 -13.79 -3.58 12.59
N GLN A 279 -12.48 -3.73 12.39
CA GLN A 279 -11.68 -4.94 12.68
C GLN A 279 -10.83 -4.75 13.95
N ASP A 280 -11.35 -4.02 14.94
CA ASP A 280 -10.73 -3.77 16.24
C ASP A 280 -9.34 -3.09 16.19
N ALA A 281 -9.01 -2.42 15.07
CA ALA A 281 -7.82 -1.60 14.98
C ALA A 281 -7.96 -0.32 15.81
N ILE A 282 -6.92 0.00 16.57
CA ILE A 282 -6.89 1.21 17.40
C ILE A 282 -6.38 2.39 16.56
N PRO A 283 -7.12 3.51 16.47
CA PRO A 283 -6.63 4.69 15.79
C PRO A 283 -5.47 5.30 16.59
N MET A 284 -4.41 5.69 15.90
CA MET A 284 -3.21 6.27 16.47
C MET A 284 -2.93 7.62 15.81
N GLY A 285 -2.73 8.66 16.64
CA GLY A 285 -2.32 9.99 16.19
C GLY A 285 -0.80 10.13 16.03
N SER A 286 -0.37 11.23 15.43
CA SER A 286 1.04 11.52 15.14
C SER A 286 1.90 11.61 16.41
N ASN A 287 1.35 12.03 17.56
CA ASN A 287 2.10 12.09 18.82
C ASN A 287 2.57 10.70 19.28
N ALA A 288 1.68 9.70 19.21
CA ALA A 288 2.02 8.32 19.53
C ALA A 288 2.93 7.71 18.45
N TRP A 289 2.70 8.03 17.18
CA TRP A 289 3.55 7.61 16.07
C TRP A 289 5.00 8.11 16.22
N GLU A 290 5.21 9.39 16.54
CA GLU A 290 6.55 9.95 16.72
C GLU A 290 7.27 9.34 17.93
N LYS A 291 6.55 9.06 19.03
CA LYS A 291 7.11 8.29 20.16
C LYS A 291 7.56 6.90 19.69
N LEU A 292 6.73 6.20 18.92
CA LEU A 292 7.06 4.87 18.37
C LEU A 292 8.28 4.93 17.46
N ARG A 293 8.34 5.90 16.55
CA ARG A 293 9.47 6.12 15.65
C ARG A 293 10.78 6.34 16.40
N VAL A 294 10.77 7.09 17.50
CA VAL A 294 11.96 7.29 18.35
C VAL A 294 12.38 5.98 19.03
N ILE A 295 11.42 5.18 19.51
CA ILE A 295 11.69 3.89 20.15
C ILE A 295 12.31 2.90 19.15
N GLN A 296 11.80 2.84 17.91
CA GLN A 296 12.27 1.92 16.88
C GLN A 296 13.53 2.40 16.14
N GLY A 297 13.68 3.70 15.92
CA GLY A 297 14.83 4.30 15.24
C GLY A 297 16.05 4.58 16.14
N GLY A 298 15.94 4.33 17.44
CA GLY A 298 17.01 4.47 18.42
C GLY A 298 17.85 3.21 18.66
N GLY A 299 17.70 2.18 17.82
CA GLY A 299 18.40 0.88 17.91
C GLY A 299 19.70 0.80 17.14
#